data_AF-A0A355F328-F1
#
_entry.id   AF-A0A355F328-F1
#
_cell.length_a   1.000
_cell.length_b   1.000
_cell.length_c   1.000
_cell.angle_alpha   90.00
_cell.angle_beta   90.00
_cell.angle_gamma   90.00
#
_symmetry.space_group_name_H-M   'P 1'
#
loop_
_entity.id
_entity.type
_entity.pdbx_description
1 polymer ?
#
loop_
_entity_poly.entity_id
_entity_poly.type
_entity_poly.pdbx_seq_one_letter_code
_entity_poly.pdbx_strand_id
1 'polypeptide(L)'
;MKTTFDLPDPLLRKAKALAAQQRRPLRDLVAEAIGEKLKAAVAGGALEGRRAAWERWKARLEQLPDGSWVNPLGIEDESFFRSLEEVRRESWVSRDPFVSEI
;
A
#
# COMPACT_ATOMS: atom_id res chain seq x y z
N MET A 1 -5.39 -27.31 -8.03
CA MET A 1 -4.07 -27.94 -7.79
C MET A 1 -3.91 -28.20 -6.30
N LYS A 2 -3.22 -29.28 -5.90
CA LYS A 2 -2.96 -29.58 -4.48
C LYS A 2 -1.62 -28.95 -4.09
N THR A 3 -1.65 -28.04 -3.14
CA THR A 3 -0.47 -27.37 -2.59
C THR A 3 -0.24 -27.90 -1.17
N THR A 4 1.00 -28.23 -0.83
CA THR A 4 1.39 -28.72 0.50
C THR A 4 2.40 -27.76 1.11
N PHE A 5 2.19 -27.39 2.37
CA PHE A 5 3.08 -26.54 3.15
C PHE A 5 3.11 -27.06 4.59
N ASP A 6 4.27 -26.98 5.23
CA ASP A 6 4.43 -27.34 6.63
C ASP A 6 3.96 -26.19 7.52
N LEU A 7 3.16 -26.52 8.54
CA LEU A 7 2.62 -25.55 9.48
C LEU A 7 2.88 -26.02 10.91
N PRO A 8 3.40 -25.16 11.81
CA PRO A 8 3.58 -25.52 13.20
C PRO A 8 2.29 -26.04 13.82
N ASP A 9 2.39 -27.13 14.58
CA ASP A 9 1.26 -27.83 15.17
C ASP A 9 0.32 -26.92 16.01
N PRO A 10 0.85 -25.99 16.83
CA PRO A 10 0.00 -25.03 17.55
C PRO A 10 -0.79 -24.09 16.63
N LEU A 11 -0.19 -23.70 15.50
CA LEU A 11 -0.82 -22.80 14.54
C LEU A 11 -1.93 -23.51 13.78
N LEU A 12 -1.70 -24.76 13.37
CA LEU A 12 -2.70 -25.61 12.72
C LEU A 12 -3.93 -25.80 13.61
N ARG A 13 -3.73 -26.06 14.90
CA ARG A 13 -4.84 -26.21 15.87
C ARG A 13 -5.69 -24.93 15.97
N LYS A 14 -5.05 -23.78 16.08
CA LYS A 14 -5.76 -22.48 16.11
C LYS A 14 -6.53 -22.23 14.81
N ALA A 15 -5.92 -22.48 13.66
CA ALA A 15 -6.56 -22.30 12.36
C ALA A 15 -7.78 -23.23 12.18
N LYS A 16 -7.68 -24.49 12.62
CA LYS A 16 -8.82 -25.43 12.63
C LYS A 16 -9.96 -24.96 13.53
N ALA A 17 -9.66 -24.51 14.75
CA ALA A 17 -10.67 -24.00 15.66
C ALA A 17 -11.40 -22.78 15.07
N LEU A 18 -10.65 -21.85 14.48
CA LEU A 18 -11.22 -20.67 13.83
C LEU A 18 -12.08 -21.02 12.62
N ALA A 19 -11.62 -21.95 11.76
CA ALA A 19 -12.39 -22.42 10.61
C ALA A 19 -13.71 -23.08 11.03
N ALA A 20 -13.68 -23.88 12.09
CA ALA A 20 -14.88 -24.50 12.67
C ALA A 20 -15.86 -23.46 13.23
N GLN A 21 -15.35 -22.46 13.95
CA GLN A 21 -16.16 -21.34 14.47
C GLN A 21 -16.86 -20.56 13.33
N GLN A 22 -16.16 -20.35 12.23
CA GLN A 22 -16.67 -19.66 11.04
C GLN A 22 -17.47 -20.57 10.09
N ARG A 23 -17.67 -21.85 10.43
CA ARG A 23 -18.38 -22.85 9.61
C ARG A 23 -17.87 -22.94 8.17
N ARG A 24 -16.56 -22.80 7.95
CA ARG A 24 -15.95 -22.84 6.62
C ARG A 24 -14.77 -23.82 6.54
N PRO A 25 -14.41 -24.30 5.34
CA PRO A 25 -13.25 -25.16 5.16
C PRO A 25 -11.95 -24.46 5.58
N LEU A 26 -11.06 -25.18 6.28
CA LEU A 26 -9.74 -24.67 6.68
C LEU A 26 -8.94 -24.12 5.49
N ARG A 27 -9.01 -24.81 4.35
CA ARG A 27 -8.31 -24.40 3.13
C ARG A 27 -8.70 -22.99 2.70
N ASP A 28 -9.99 -22.67 2.76
CA ASP A 28 -10.50 -21.38 2.27
C ASP A 28 -10.12 -20.26 3.24
N LEU A 29 -10.16 -20.54 4.55
CA LEU A 29 -9.66 -19.62 5.57
C LEU A 29 -8.17 -19.31 5.38
N VAL A 30 -7.36 -20.34 5.14
CA VAL A 30 -5.90 -20.16 4.95
C VAL A 30 -5.62 -19.42 3.64
N ALA A 31 -6.31 -19.77 2.55
CA ALA A 31 -6.14 -19.10 1.27
C ALA A 31 -6.50 -17.60 1.35
N GLU A 32 -7.59 -17.27 2.04
CA GLU A 32 -8.01 -15.89 2.28
C GLU A 32 -6.99 -15.14 3.13
N ALA A 33 -6.58 -15.69 4.26
CA ALA A 33 -5.60 -15.06 5.15
C ALA A 33 -4.26 -14.79 4.45
N ILE A 34 -3.78 -15.73 3.62
CA ILE A 34 -2.58 -15.54 2.79
C ILE A 34 -2.81 -14.42 1.78
N GLY A 35 -3.95 -14.44 1.07
CA GLY A 35 -4.31 -13.41 0.10
C GLY A 35 -4.37 -12.01 0.71
N GLU A 36 -4.97 -11.86 1.89
CA GLU A 36 -5.02 -10.60 2.63
C GLU A 36 -3.63 -10.13 3.05
N LYS A 37 -2.77 -11.02 3.56
CA LYS A 37 -1.40 -10.65 3.95
C LYS A 37 -0.54 -10.25 2.75
N LEU A 38 -0.69 -10.92 1.61
CA LEU A 38 0.01 -10.54 0.38
C LEU A 38 -0.48 -9.18 -0.14
N LYS A 39 -1.79 -8.93 -0.15
CA LYS A 39 -2.35 -7.61 -0.54
C LYS A 39 -1.84 -6.51 0.39
N ALA A 40 -1.83 -6.75 1.71
CA ALA A 40 -1.35 -5.78 2.68
C ALA A 40 0.15 -5.51 2.51
N ALA A 41 0.96 -6.54 2.21
CA ALA A 41 2.39 -6.38 1.94
C ALA A 41 2.65 -5.53 0.68
N VAL A 42 1.89 -5.78 -0.40
CA VAL A 42 1.96 -4.99 -1.62
C VAL A 42 1.54 -3.54 -1.37
N ALA A 43 0.46 -3.32 -0.61
CA ALA A 43 0.02 -1.97 -0.24
C ALA A 43 1.05 -1.24 0.65
N GLY A 44 1.69 -1.96 1.58
CA GLY A 44 2.78 -1.41 2.41
C GLY A 44 4.00 -0.99 1.57
N GLY A 45 4.43 -1.84 0.64
CA GLY A 45 5.52 -1.52 -0.29
C GLY A 45 5.19 -0.36 -1.23
N ALA A 46 3.93 -0.26 -1.68
CA ALA A 46 3.45 0.88 -2.47
C ALA A 46 3.54 2.20 -1.67
N LEU A 47 3.08 2.20 -0.41
CA LEU A 47 3.19 3.38 0.46
C LEU A 47 4.64 3.81 0.71
N GLU A 48 5.56 2.85 0.91
CA GLU A 48 6.99 3.15 1.05
C GLU A 48 7.60 3.69 -0.25
N GLY A 49 7.29 3.07 -1.40
CA GLY A 49 7.73 3.53 -2.71
C GLY A 49 7.24 4.93 -3.04
N ARG A 50 5.98 5.23 -2.71
CA ARG A 50 5.39 6.56 -2.83
C ARG A 50 6.07 7.58 -1.94
N ARG A 51 6.34 7.24 -0.67
CA ARG A 51 7.06 8.14 0.23
C ARG A 51 8.45 8.45 -0.32
N ALA A 52 9.15 7.45 -0.84
CA ALA A 52 10.44 7.64 -1.50
C ALA A 52 10.33 8.50 -2.78
N ALA A 53 9.29 8.32 -3.59
CA ALA A 53 9.03 9.18 -4.75
C ALA A 53 8.73 10.63 -4.35
N TRP A 54 7.95 10.82 -3.28
CA TRP A 54 7.64 12.13 -2.72
C TRP A 54 8.89 12.84 -2.22
N GLU A 55 9.73 12.19 -1.42
CA GLU A 55 10.97 12.80 -0.92
C GLU A 55 11.93 13.13 -2.07
N ARG A 56 12.04 12.27 -3.10
CA ARG A 56 12.84 12.55 -4.31
C ARG A 56 12.32 13.77 -5.06
N TRP A 57 11.01 13.89 -5.23
CA TRP A 57 10.41 15.05 -5.90
C TRP A 57 10.58 16.33 -5.06
N LYS A 58 10.30 16.26 -3.75
CA LYS A 58 10.42 17.39 -2.82
C LYS A 58 11.86 17.91 -2.72
N ALA A 59 12.86 17.04 -2.78
CA ALA A 59 14.27 17.42 -2.77
C ALA A 59 14.69 18.32 -3.96
N ARG A 60 13.85 18.42 -5.00
CA ARG A 60 14.06 19.30 -6.15
C ARG A 60 13.49 20.70 -5.94
N LEU A 61 12.76 20.92 -4.86
CA LEU A 61 12.17 22.22 -4.52
C LEU A 61 13.05 22.95 -3.51
N GLU A 62 13.14 24.26 -3.68
CA GLU A 62 13.76 25.14 -2.70
C GLU A 62 12.67 25.87 -1.90
N GLN A 63 12.82 25.88 -0.58
CA GLN A 63 11.93 26.65 0.28
C GLN A 63 12.51 28.06 0.45
N LEU A 64 11.72 29.06 0.07
CA LEU A 64 12.07 30.47 0.24
C LEU A 64 11.80 30.93 1.69
N PRO A 65 12.41 32.04 2.13
CA PRO A 65 12.24 32.56 3.50
C PRO A 65 10.80 32.90 3.89
N ASP A 66 9.95 33.15 2.89
CA ASP A 66 8.50 33.40 3.06
C ASP A 66 7.68 32.11 3.22
N GLY A 67 8.33 30.94 3.18
CA GLY A 67 7.72 29.63 3.31
C GLY A 67 7.17 29.05 2.00
N SER A 68 7.25 29.79 0.89
CA SER A 68 6.86 29.29 -0.43
C SER A 68 7.90 28.30 -0.98
N TRP A 69 7.48 27.47 -1.94
CA TRP A 69 8.35 26.48 -2.58
C TRP A 69 8.48 26.80 -4.06
N VAL A 70 9.71 26.81 -4.55
CA VAL A 70 10.01 27.05 -5.97
C VAL A 70 10.77 25.88 -6.57
N ASN A 71 10.46 25.54 -7.82
CA ASN A 71 11.32 24.68 -8.62
C ASN A 71 12.38 25.58 -9.27
N PRO A 72 13.67 25.52 -8.85
CA PRO A 72 14.72 26.39 -9.37
C PRO A 72 15.02 26.14 -10.86
N LEU A 73 14.69 24.94 -11.37
CA LEU A 73 14.90 24.58 -12.77
C LEU A 73 13.79 25.10 -13.71
N GLY A 74 12.75 25.72 -13.16
CA GLY A 74 11.67 26.34 -13.93
C GLY A 74 10.70 25.34 -14.58
N ILE A 75 9.80 25.86 -15.39
CA ILE A 75 8.70 25.10 -16.03
C ILE A 75 9.13 24.26 -17.23
N GLU A 76 10.33 24.49 -17.76
CA GLU A 76 10.88 23.76 -18.92
C GLU A 76 11.50 22.41 -18.50
N ASP A 77 11.64 22.15 -17.19
CA ASP A 77 12.13 20.87 -16.68
C ASP A 77 11.03 19.80 -16.75
N GLU A 78 10.88 19.17 -17.91
CA GLU A 78 9.93 18.06 -18.09
C GLU A 78 10.15 16.91 -17.10
N SER A 79 11.38 16.70 -16.65
CA SER A 79 11.70 15.61 -15.73
C SER A 79 11.12 15.86 -14.34
N PHE A 80 10.91 17.13 -13.96
CA PHE A 80 10.18 17.51 -12.76
C PHE A 80 8.72 17.06 -12.84
N PHE A 81 8.05 17.33 -13.96
CA PHE A 81 6.66 16.92 -14.17
C PHE A 81 6.51 15.40 -14.27
N ARG A 82 7.49 14.70 -14.86
CA ARG A 82 7.52 13.23 -14.87
C ARG A 82 7.62 12.65 -13.45
N SER A 83 8.48 13.20 -12.61
CA SER A 83 8.57 12.80 -11.20
C SER A 83 7.31 13.14 -10.41
N LEU A 84 6.67 14.27 -10.70
CA LEU A 84 5.37 14.63 -10.11
C LEU A 84 4.27 13.63 -10.51
N GLU A 85 4.28 13.19 -11.76
CA GLU A 85 3.33 12.21 -12.27
C GLU A 85 3.56 10.81 -11.67
N GLU A 86 4.81 10.45 -11.39
CA GLU A 86 5.15 9.23 -10.62
C GLU A 86 4.50 9.25 -9.23
N VAL A 87 4.58 10.38 -8.53
CA VAL A 87 3.92 10.56 -7.23
C VAL A 87 2.39 10.51 -7.33
N ARG A 88 1.81 11.03 -8.42
CA ARG A 88 0.35 11.08 -8.63
C ARG A 88 -0.28 9.76 -9.05
N ARG A 89 0.47 8.87 -9.72
CA ARG A 89 -0.03 7.60 -10.27
C ARG A 89 -0.61 6.67 -9.20
N GLU A 90 -0.19 6.81 -7.95
CA GLU A 90 -0.90 6.19 -6.84
C GLU A 90 -2.09 7.04 -6.43
N SER A 91 -3.28 6.57 -6.86
CA SER A 91 -4.56 7.08 -6.41
C SER A 91 -4.48 7.39 -4.93
N TRP A 92 -4.65 8.66 -4.59
CA TRP A 92 -5.22 9.01 -3.30
C TRP A 92 -6.56 8.31 -3.31
N VAL A 93 -6.61 7.05 -2.87
CA VAL A 93 -7.90 6.40 -2.64
C VAL A 93 -8.53 7.30 -1.60
N SER A 94 -9.45 8.09 -2.12
CA SER A 94 -10.28 9.01 -1.39
C SER A 94 -10.86 8.19 -0.26
N ARG A 95 -10.30 8.34 0.94
CA ARG A 95 -11.13 8.25 2.13
C ARG A 95 -11.95 9.51 2.05
N ASP A 96 -12.97 9.49 1.20
CA ASP A 96 -13.89 10.59 1.04
C ASP A 96 -14.50 10.80 2.42
N PRO A 97 -14.19 11.90 3.12
CA PRO A 97 -14.74 12.12 4.45
C PRO A 97 -16.26 12.36 4.40
N PHE A 98 -16.87 12.38 3.20
CA PHE A 98 -18.30 12.60 2.98
C PHE A 98 -19.08 11.38 2.47
N VAL A 99 -18.44 10.22 2.26
CA VAL A 99 -19.17 8.97 2.02
C VAL A 99 -19.52 8.34 3.37
N SER A 100 -20.61 8.82 3.98
CA SER A 100 -21.30 8.08 5.04
C SER A 100 -21.97 6.85 4.42
N GLU A 101 -21.69 5.67 4.97
CA GLU A 101 -22.48 4.46 4.71
C GLU A 101 -23.96 4.75 5.03
N ILE A 102 -24.82 4.59 4.02
CA ILE A 102 -26.28 4.46 4.16
C ILE A 102 -26.60 2.98 3.95
#